data_AF-H9MBP9-F1
#
_entry.id   AF-H9MBP9-F1
#
_cell.length_a   1.000
_cell.length_b   1.000
_cell.length_c   1.000
_cell.angle_alpha   90.00
_cell.angle_beta   90.00
_cell.angle_gamma   90.00
#
_symmetry.space_group_name_H-M   'P 1'
#
loop_
_entity.id
_entity.type
_entity.pdbx_description
1 polymer ?
#
loop_
_entity_poly.entity_id
_entity_poly.type
_entity_poly.pdbx_seq_one_letter_code
_entity_poly.pdbx_strand_id
1 'polypeptide(L)'
;LEFLRYLDQFGKTKVHLPSCPFFGHPHPPAPCACPLRQAWGSLDALIGRLRAAYEEHGGKPESNPFGARAVRLYLREVRDLQSKARGIAYEKKKRKRPPPPQPPQQ
;
A
#
# COMPACT_ATOMS: atom_id res chain seq x y z
N LEU A 1 13.63 10.19 1.20
CA LEU A 1 12.20 9.84 1.40
C LEU A 1 11.29 11.06 1.36
N GLU A 2 11.80 12.27 1.60
CA GLU A 2 11.02 13.51 1.62
C GLU A 2 10.07 13.71 0.45
N PHE A 3 10.48 13.39 -0.78
CA PHE A 3 9.59 13.50 -1.95
C PHE A 3 8.32 12.63 -1.81
N LEU A 4 8.42 11.43 -1.22
CA LEU A 4 7.26 10.56 -1.02
C LEU A 4 6.34 11.08 0.08
N ARG A 5 6.91 11.67 1.14
CA ARG A 5 6.13 12.28 2.23
C ARG A 5 5.37 13.50 1.74
N TYR A 6 6.00 14.28 0.85
CA TYR A 6 5.35 15.40 0.18
C TYR A 6 4.21 14.94 -0.73
N LEU A 7 4.46 13.95 -1.59
CA LEU A 7 3.44 13.40 -2.49
C LEU A 7 2.26 12.74 -1.76
N ASP A 8 2.49 12.21 -0.56
CA ASP A 8 1.45 11.59 0.26
C ASP A 8 0.36 12.60 0.68
N GLN A 9 0.62 13.91 0.64
CA GLN A 9 -0.32 14.95 1.09
C GLN A 9 -1.46 15.22 0.08
N PHE A 10 -1.27 14.90 -1.20
CA PHE A 10 -2.19 15.30 -2.28
C PHE A 10 -3.17 14.20 -2.72
N GLY A 11 -3.46 13.23 -1.85
CA GLY A 11 -4.33 12.13 -2.21
C GLY A 11 -5.80 12.33 -1.83
N LYS A 12 -6.62 11.35 -2.21
CA LYS A 12 -8.06 11.31 -1.93
C LYS A 12 -8.45 10.24 -0.92
N THR A 13 -7.48 9.50 -0.37
CA THR A 13 -7.74 8.41 0.56
C THR A 13 -7.84 8.95 1.97
N LYS A 14 -8.97 8.74 2.65
CA LYS A 14 -9.09 9.07 4.09
C LYS A 14 -8.23 8.09 4.89
N VAL A 15 -7.30 8.62 5.68
CA VAL A 15 -6.45 7.83 6.59
C VAL A 15 -6.73 8.26 8.02
N HIS A 16 -7.42 7.40 8.76
CA HIS A 16 -7.84 7.67 10.12
C HIS A 16 -6.65 7.71 11.09
N LEU A 17 -6.60 8.75 11.93
CA LEU A 17 -5.65 8.80 13.04
C LEU A 17 -6.03 7.73 14.09
N PRO A 18 -5.06 7.21 14.87
CA PRO A 18 -5.36 6.22 15.92
C PRO A 18 -6.42 6.67 16.94
N SER A 19 -6.54 7.98 17.18
CA SER A 19 -7.54 8.58 18.06
C SER A 19 -8.92 8.76 17.40
N CYS A 20 -9.07 8.46 16.11
CA CYS A 20 -10.34 8.60 15.41
C CYS A 20 -11.28 7.45 15.76
N PRO A 21 -12.57 7.70 16.06
CA PRO A 21 -13.56 6.64 16.30
C PRO A 21 -13.75 5.67 15.14
N PHE A 22 -13.36 6.08 13.92
CA PHE A 22 -13.45 5.28 12.71
C PHE A 22 -12.15 4.55 12.35
N PHE A 23 -11.12 4.60 13.21
CA PHE A 23 -9.90 3.84 12.98
C PHE A 23 -10.23 2.34 12.89
N GLY A 24 -9.81 1.70 11.81
CA GLY A 24 -10.10 0.29 11.57
C GLY A 24 -11.51 0.00 11.02
N HIS A 25 -12.30 1.03 10.69
CA HIS A 25 -13.63 0.85 10.08
C HIS A 25 -13.57 1.01 8.54
N PRO A 26 -13.83 -0.04 7.75
CA PRO A 26 -13.79 0.04 6.28
C PRO A 26 -14.96 0.86 5.69
N HIS A 27 -16.08 0.90 6.39
CA HIS A 27 -17.28 1.65 6.00
C HIS A 27 -17.74 2.54 7.17
N PRO A 28 -17.09 3.70 7.39
CA PRO A 28 -17.46 4.58 8.49
C PRO A 28 -18.87 5.18 8.27
N PRO A 29 -19.73 5.20 9.30
CA PRO A 29 -21.12 5.64 9.17
C PRO A 29 -21.28 7.18 9.08
N ALA A 30 -20.21 7.93 9.35
CA ALA A 30 -20.20 9.40 9.34
C ALA A 30 -18.83 9.95 8.91
N PRO A 31 -18.75 11.21 8.44
CA PRO A 31 -17.49 11.84 8.05
C PRO A 31 -16.59 12.15 9.26
N CYS A 32 -15.28 12.29 9.02
CA CYS A 32 -14.31 12.78 10.02
C CYS A 32 -13.27 13.74 9.43
N ALA A 33 -12.64 14.51 10.31
CA ALA A 33 -11.59 15.48 10.00
C ALA A 33 -10.20 14.86 9.77
N CYS A 34 -10.09 13.53 9.70
CA CYS A 34 -8.80 12.89 9.43
C CYS A 34 -8.25 13.30 8.06
N PRO A 35 -6.92 13.34 7.91
CA PRO A 35 -6.29 13.80 6.67
C PRO A 35 -6.64 12.91 5.48
N LEU A 36 -6.64 13.53 4.31
CA LEU A 36 -6.60 12.82 3.04
C LEU A 36 -5.14 12.60 2.66
N ARG A 37 -4.83 11.39 2.19
CA ARG A 37 -3.49 10.98 1.78
C ARG A 37 -3.53 10.18 0.49
N GLN A 38 -2.37 10.01 -0.14
CA GLN A 38 -2.25 9.19 -1.33
C GLN A 38 -2.51 7.73 -0.98
N ALA A 39 -3.25 7.01 -1.82
CA ALA A 39 -3.41 5.57 -1.60
C ALA A 39 -2.04 4.91 -1.66
N TRP A 40 -1.73 4.00 -0.73
CA TRP A 40 -0.45 3.28 -0.73
C TRP A 40 -0.17 2.60 -2.08
N GLY A 41 -1.20 2.07 -2.75
CA GLY A 41 -1.07 1.44 -4.07
C GLY A 41 -0.68 2.44 -5.18
N SER A 42 -1.15 3.69 -5.09
CA SER A 42 -0.77 4.75 -6.04
C SER A 42 0.67 5.20 -5.83
N LEU A 43 1.14 5.27 -4.58
CA LEU A 43 2.56 5.54 -4.28
C LEU A 43 3.47 4.41 -4.80
N ASP A 44 3.07 3.15 -4.59
CA ASP A 44 3.79 1.96 -5.06
C ASP A 44 3.90 1.98 -6.59
N ALA A 45 2.79 2.24 -7.29
CA ALA A 45 2.77 2.36 -8.75
C ALA A 45 3.63 3.51 -9.28
N LEU A 46 3.64 4.66 -8.60
CA LEU A 46 4.50 5.78 -8.97
C LEU A 46 5.98 5.40 -8.84
N ILE A 47 6.38 4.79 -7.72
CA ILE A 47 7.76 4.31 -7.54
C ILE A 47 8.12 3.29 -8.61
N GLY A 48 7.21 2.37 -8.96
CA GLY A 48 7.41 1.43 -10.05
C GLY A 48 7.74 2.13 -11.38
N ARG A 49 6.97 3.17 -11.75
CA ARG A 49 7.23 3.95 -12.97
C ARG A 49 8.54 4.73 -12.90
N LEU A 50 8.88 5.33 -11.76
CA LEU A 50 10.15 6.06 -11.59
C LEU A 50 11.36 5.13 -11.66
N ARG A 51 11.24 3.90 -11.16
CA ARG A 51 12.28 2.88 -11.30
C ARG A 51 12.51 2.54 -12.77
N ALA A 52 11.45 2.26 -13.51
CA ALA A 52 11.51 1.96 -14.94
C ALA A 52 12.12 3.13 -15.73
N ALA A 53 11.63 4.35 -15.51
CA ALA A 53 12.14 5.54 -16.19
C ALA A 53 13.63 5.78 -15.92
N TYR A 54 14.11 5.52 -14.70
CA TYR A 54 15.54 5.62 -14.37
C TYR A 54 16.38 4.64 -15.19
N GLU A 55 15.91 3.39 -15.35
CA GLU A 55 16.59 2.35 -16.11
C GLU A 55 16.55 2.61 -17.62
N GLU A 56 15.41 3.08 -18.14
CA GLU A 56 15.24 3.50 -19.54
C GLU A 56 16.17 4.67 -19.92
N HIS A 57 16.52 5.52 -18.95
CA HIS A 57 17.44 6.64 -19.13
C HIS A 57 18.93 6.27 -18.89
N GLY A 58 19.26 4.97 -18.92
CA GLY A 58 20.63 4.46 -18.79
C GLY A 58 21.11 4.30 -17.34
N GLY A 59 20.21 4.45 -16.36
CA GLY A 59 20.50 4.20 -14.96
C GLY A 59 20.62 2.70 -14.66
N LYS A 60 21.57 2.33 -13.80
CA LYS A 60 21.76 0.92 -13.41
C LYS A 60 20.79 0.52 -12.28
N PRO A 61 20.21 -0.69 -12.30
CA PRO A 61 19.30 -1.14 -11.25
C PRO A 61 19.90 -1.05 -9.83
N GLU A 62 21.21 -1.27 -9.69
CA GLU A 62 21.93 -1.27 -8.41
C GLU A 62 22.08 0.14 -7.82
N SER A 63 22.18 1.17 -8.68
CA SER A 63 22.29 2.58 -8.29
C SER A 63 20.95 3.31 -8.28
N ASN A 64 19.86 2.61 -8.57
CA ASN A 64 18.54 3.19 -8.70
C ASN A 64 18.04 3.73 -7.34
N PRO A 65 17.86 5.07 -7.19
CA PRO A 65 17.44 5.66 -5.91
C PRO A 65 16.02 5.25 -5.51
N PHE A 66 15.16 4.96 -6.48
CA PHE A 66 13.80 4.47 -6.28
C PHE A 66 13.77 2.97 -5.95
N GLY A 67 14.84 2.26 -6.32
CA GLY A 67 15.13 0.89 -5.92
C GLY A 67 15.82 0.77 -4.55
N ALA A 68 16.03 1.85 -3.80
CA ALA A 68 16.73 1.80 -2.52
C ALA A 68 15.94 1.06 -1.43
N ARG A 69 16.65 0.43 -0.49
CA ARG A 69 16.04 -0.30 0.65
C ARG A 69 15.13 0.60 1.49
N ALA A 70 15.53 1.86 1.72
CA ALA A 70 14.74 2.82 2.47
C ALA A 70 13.36 3.08 1.83
N VAL A 71 13.28 3.17 0.49
CA VAL A 71 12.02 3.36 -0.24
C VAL A 71 11.11 2.16 -0.06
N ARG A 72 11.64 0.93 -0.17
CA ARG A 72 10.86 -0.30 0.05
C ARG A 72 10.29 -0.41 1.46
N LEU A 73 11.08 -0.06 2.48
CA LEU A 73 10.63 -0.07 3.87
C LEU A 73 9.54 0.97 4.12
N TYR A 74 9.71 2.18 3.59
CA TYR A 74 8.71 3.23 3.69
C TYR A 74 7.38 2.82 3.03
N LEU A 75 7.39 2.26 1.82
CA LEU A 75 6.16 1.81 1.15
C LEU A 75 5.45 0.69 1.93
N ARG A 76 6.21 -0.21 2.58
CA ARG A 76 5.65 -1.24 3.46
C ARG A 76 4.97 -0.62 4.67
N GLU A 77 5.64 0.31 5.34
CA GLU A 77 5.10 1.01 6.51
C GLU A 77 3.82 1.77 6.17
N VAL A 78 3.81 2.53 5.06
CA VAL A 78 2.62 3.26 4.59
C VAL A 78 1.46 2.31 4.31
N ARG A 79 1.73 1.16 3.68
CA ARG A 79 0.72 0.12 3.44
C ARG A 79 0.12 -0.38 4.75
N ASP A 80 0.96 -0.73 5.72
CA ASP A 80 0.52 -1.27 7.01
C ASP A 80 -0.28 -0.23 7.81
N LEU A 81 0.19 1.02 7.85
CA LEU A 81 -0.50 2.13 8.51
C LEU A 81 -1.87 2.38 7.88
N GLN A 82 -1.96 2.46 6.55
CA GLN A 82 -3.23 2.70 5.86
C GLN A 82 -4.20 1.51 5.99
N SER A 83 -3.71 0.28 5.90
CA SER A 83 -4.53 -0.93 6.08
C SER A 83 -5.17 -0.97 7.46
N LYS A 84 -4.38 -0.72 8.52
CA LYS A 84 -4.89 -0.66 9.90
C LYS A 84 -5.87 0.50 10.07
N ALA A 85 -5.49 1.70 9.64
CA ALA A 85 -6.33 2.89 9.78
C ALA A 85 -7.69 2.76 9.09
N ARG A 86 -7.74 2.09 7.94
CA ARG A 86 -8.95 1.93 7.13
C ARG A 86 -9.70 0.63 7.39
N GLY A 87 -9.22 -0.25 8.27
CA GLY A 87 -9.86 -1.55 8.50
C GLY A 87 -9.83 -2.49 7.30
N ILE A 88 -8.93 -2.25 6.34
CA ILE A 88 -8.79 -3.10 5.16
C ILE A 88 -7.74 -4.14 5.51
N ALA A 89 -8.20 -5.34 5.90
CA ALA A 89 -7.31 -6.48 5.94
C ALA A 89 -6.76 -6.68 4.53
N TYR A 90 -5.44 -6.58 4.38
CA TYR A 90 -4.75 -7.19 3.25
C TYR A 90 -4.79 -8.71 3.50
N GLU A 91 -5.99 -9.29 3.46
CA GLU A 91 -6.12 -10.70 3.15
C GLU A 91 -5.44 -10.83 1.80
N LYS A 92 -4.17 -11.27 1.80
CA LYS A 92 -3.64 -12.03 0.68
C LYS A 92 -4.77 -13.00 0.40
N LYS A 93 -5.54 -12.79 -0.68
CA LYS A 93 -6.47 -13.79 -1.20
C LYS A 93 -5.62 -15.06 -1.23
N LYS A 94 -5.76 -15.92 -0.22
CA LYS A 94 -5.22 -17.27 -0.23
C LYS A 94 -5.91 -17.81 -1.45
N ARG A 95 -5.16 -17.92 -2.54
CA ARG A 95 -5.55 -18.65 -3.74
C ARG A 95 -6.14 -19.94 -3.18
N LYS A 96 -7.47 -20.10 -3.23
CA LYS A 96 -8.12 -21.30 -2.70
C LYS A 96 -7.46 -22.45 -3.45
N ARG A 97 -6.62 -23.24 -2.77
CA ARG A 97 -6.14 -24.50 -3.34
C ARG A 97 -7.41 -25.31 -3.64
N PRO A 98 -7.58 -25.85 -4.85
CA PRO A 98 -8.69 -26.75 -5.10
C PRO A 98 -8.62 -27.90 -4.07
N PRO A 99 -9.76 -28.35 -3.53
CA PRO A 99 -9.79 -29.47 -2.61
C PRO A 99 -9.14 -30.70 -3.28
N PRO A 100 -8.38 -31.52 -2.53
CA PRO A 100 -7.83 -32.76 -3.08
C PRO A 100 -8.99 -33.66 -3.54
N PRO A 101 -8.81 -34.40 -4.67
CA PRO A 101 -9.83 -35.34 -5.13
C PRO A 101 -10.09 -36.39 -4.06
N GLN A 102 -11.37 -36.62 -3.77
CA GLN A 102 -11.81 -37.66 -2.83
C GLN A 102 -11.47 -39.04 -3.42
N PRO A 103 -10.88 -39.97 -2.64
CA PRO A 103 -10.63 -41.31 -3.13
C PRO A 103 -11.97 -42.07 -3.35
N PRO A 104 -12.02 -42.98 -4.34
CA PRO A 104 -13.23 -43.75 -4.63
C PRO A 104 -13.60 -44.62 -3.42
N GLN A 105 -14.83 -44.48 -2.97
CA GLN A 105 -15.44 -45.36 -1.98
C GLN A 105 -15.76 -46.69 -2.67
N GLN A 106 -15.18 -47.78 -2.17
CA GLN A 106 -15.55 -49.16 -2.53
C GLN A 106 -16.89 -49.53 -1.90
#